data_AF-A0A235I3J6-F1
#
_entry.id   AF-A0A235I3J6-F1
#
_cell.length_a   1.000
_cell.length_b   1.000
_cell.length_c   1.000
_cell.angle_alpha   90.00
_cell.angle_beta   90.00
_cell.angle_gamma   90.00
#
_symmetry.space_group_name_H-M   'P 1'
#
loop_
_entity.id
_entity.type
_entity.pdbx_description
1 polymer ?
#
loop_
_entity_poly.entity_id
_entity_poly.type
_entity_poly.pdbx_seq_one_letter_code
_entity_poly.pdbx_strand_id
1 'polypeptide(L)'
;MNAYLEIERGLQQGAEQLIFFAQDKAFLRHLQEKLTSGKDALVNKGQVAVLDQSVPANKRLELVKEPRRDQIRVFLMTSSGARGVSFPKTDWIIAAIPRFNIEAALMEVAQLIYRGRGMYTDPETGMQVSGDYKDRRLVILINDFIIEGEDIDRERLWLRQSSDLLTLLVMLRSTIHTRIKAGLAYLKPH
;
A
#
# COMPACT_ATOMS: atom_id res chain seq x y z
N MET A 1 -13.42 3.53 -8.36
CA MET A 1 -14.08 2.20 -8.41
C MET A 1 -13.14 1.04 -8.06
N ASN A 2 -11.84 1.09 -8.40
CA ASN A 2 -10.92 -0.06 -8.25
C ASN A 2 -10.42 -0.35 -6.81
N ALA A 3 -10.22 0.66 -5.95
CA ALA A 3 -9.62 0.44 -4.63
C ALA A 3 -10.41 -0.52 -3.74
N TYR A 4 -11.72 -0.29 -3.63
CA TYR A 4 -12.62 -1.14 -2.82
C TYR A 4 -12.60 -2.59 -3.30
N LEU A 5 -12.69 -2.82 -4.61
CA LEU A 5 -12.71 -4.15 -5.21
C LEU A 5 -11.40 -4.91 -5.02
N GLU A 6 -10.25 -4.23 -5.11
CA GLU A 6 -8.96 -4.88 -4.84
C GLU A 6 -8.76 -5.18 -3.35
N ILE A 7 -9.29 -4.33 -2.45
CA ILE A 7 -9.29 -4.62 -1.01
C ILE A 7 -10.19 -5.83 -0.73
N GLU A 8 -11.39 -5.86 -1.29
CA GLU A 8 -12.30 -7.01 -1.20
C GLU A 8 -11.64 -8.29 -1.69
N ARG A 9 -11.04 -8.25 -2.88
CA ARG A 9 -10.30 -9.39 -3.44
C ARG A 9 -9.17 -9.84 -2.53
N GLY A 10 -8.38 -8.92 -1.98
CA GLY A 10 -7.31 -9.26 -1.04
C GLY A 10 -7.82 -9.95 0.22
N LEU A 11 -8.89 -9.42 0.81
CA LEU A 11 -9.54 -10.00 1.98
C LEU A 11 -10.14 -11.39 1.69
N GLN A 12 -10.80 -11.56 0.53
CA GLN A 12 -11.36 -12.85 0.09
C GLN A 12 -10.27 -13.90 -0.18
N GLN A 13 -9.08 -13.49 -0.61
CA GLN A 13 -7.92 -14.37 -0.80
C GLN A 13 -7.13 -14.63 0.48
N GLY A 14 -7.66 -14.21 1.64
CA GLY A 14 -7.07 -14.53 2.93
C GLY A 14 -5.95 -13.60 3.37
N ALA A 15 -5.84 -12.38 2.83
CA ALA A 15 -4.87 -11.40 3.32
C ALA A 15 -5.04 -11.18 4.83
N GLU A 16 -3.98 -11.46 5.58
CA GLU A 16 -3.91 -11.27 7.03
C GLU A 16 -3.93 -9.78 7.37
N GLN A 17 -3.12 -8.99 6.67
CA GLN A 17 -3.05 -7.56 6.84
C GLN A 17 -2.75 -6.86 5.53
N LEU A 18 -3.66 -5.98 5.15
CA LEU A 18 -3.63 -5.25 3.89
C LEU A 18 -3.26 -3.78 4.14
N ILE A 19 -2.37 -3.25 3.31
CA ILE A 19 -2.12 -1.81 3.21
C ILE A 19 -2.67 -1.32 1.88
N PHE A 20 -3.54 -0.32 1.95
CA PHE A 20 -3.91 0.50 0.80
C PHE A 20 -3.22 1.88 0.90
N PHE A 21 -2.48 2.23 -0.13
CA PHE A 21 -1.63 3.39 -0.19
C PHE A 21 -2.11 4.37 -1.26
N ALA A 22 -2.43 5.60 -0.86
CA ALA A 22 -2.78 6.70 -1.77
C ALA A 22 -2.41 8.06 -1.16
N GLN A 23 -2.22 9.07 -2.00
CA GLN A 23 -1.87 10.42 -1.56
C GLN A 23 -3.08 11.25 -1.10
N ASP A 24 -4.27 10.95 -1.60
CA ASP A 24 -5.49 11.69 -1.29
C ASP A 24 -6.14 11.24 0.03
N LYS A 25 -6.05 12.08 1.06
CA LYS A 25 -6.61 11.81 2.40
C LYS A 25 -8.13 11.78 2.41
N ALA A 26 -8.79 12.66 1.64
CA ALA A 26 -10.25 12.69 1.61
C ALA A 26 -10.78 11.38 1.02
N PHE A 27 -10.11 10.90 -0.03
CA PHE A 27 -10.36 9.58 -0.59
C PHE A 27 -10.14 8.46 0.44
N LEU A 28 -9.05 8.47 1.23
CA LEU A 28 -8.83 7.45 2.27
C LEU A 28 -9.94 7.44 3.34
N ARG A 29 -10.47 8.62 3.73
CA ARG A 29 -11.58 8.71 4.69
C ARG A 29 -12.88 8.17 4.11
N HIS A 30 -13.20 8.54 2.88
CA HIS A 30 -14.37 8.00 2.20
C HIS A 30 -14.27 6.49 1.99
N LEU A 31 -13.09 5.98 1.64
CA LEU A 31 -12.84 4.55 1.52
C LEU A 31 -13.00 3.83 2.88
N GLN A 32 -12.53 4.42 3.98
CA GLN A 32 -12.76 3.87 5.33
C GLN A 32 -14.24 3.70 5.64
N GLU A 33 -15.04 4.73 5.36
CA GLU A 33 -16.50 4.70 5.58
C GLU A 33 -17.14 3.58 4.77
N LYS A 34 -16.81 3.50 3.48
CA LYS A 34 -17.31 2.46 2.58
C LYS A 34 -16.92 1.04 3.01
N LEU A 35 -15.72 0.86 3.55
CA LEU A 35 -15.26 -0.46 4.02
C LEU A 35 -15.94 -0.92 5.31
N THR A 36 -16.49 -0.01 6.11
CA THR A 36 -16.91 -0.27 7.49
C THR A 36 -18.38 -0.01 7.77
N SER A 37 -19.10 0.59 6.82
CA SER A 37 -20.49 1.03 6.99
C SER A 37 -21.32 0.67 5.76
N GLY A 38 -22.60 0.32 5.99
CA GLY A 38 -23.53 -0.05 4.93
C GLY A 38 -23.69 -1.56 4.76
N LYS A 39 -24.50 -1.96 3.76
CA LYS A 39 -24.80 -3.37 3.48
C LYS A 39 -23.59 -4.13 2.92
N ASP A 40 -22.70 -3.41 2.25
CA ASP A 40 -21.49 -3.96 1.63
C ASP A 40 -20.24 -3.71 2.51
N ALA A 41 -20.41 -3.58 3.83
CA ALA A 41 -19.24 -3.44 4.71
C ALA A 41 -18.39 -4.73 4.68
N LEU A 42 -17.09 -4.58 4.41
CA LEU A 42 -16.18 -5.72 4.31
C LEU A 42 -15.60 -6.14 5.66
N VAL A 43 -15.43 -5.18 6.57
CA VAL A 43 -14.75 -5.38 7.86
C VAL A 43 -15.33 -4.44 8.92
N ASN A 44 -15.15 -4.80 10.19
CA ASN A 44 -15.61 -3.94 11.29
C ASN A 44 -14.79 -2.65 11.36
N LYS A 45 -15.40 -1.56 11.86
CA LYS A 45 -14.73 -0.26 12.04
C LYS A 45 -13.43 -0.35 12.84
N GLY A 46 -13.37 -1.26 13.82
CA GLY A 46 -12.16 -1.50 14.62
C GLY A 46 -11.01 -2.17 13.86
N GLN A 47 -11.27 -2.76 12.69
CA GLN A 47 -10.29 -3.49 11.87
C GLN A 47 -9.71 -2.63 10.73
N VAL A 48 -10.15 -1.38 10.59
CA VAL A 48 -9.63 -0.42 9.60
C VAL A 48 -9.02 0.78 10.30
N ALA A 49 -7.77 1.09 9.98
CA ALA A 49 -7.09 2.29 10.48
C ALA A 49 -6.63 3.18 9.33
N VAL A 50 -6.71 4.50 9.53
CA VAL A 50 -6.17 5.48 8.58
C VAL A 50 -4.94 6.14 9.20
N LEU A 51 -3.83 6.16 8.48
CA LEU A 51 -2.58 6.81 8.85
C LEU A 51 -2.20 7.86 7.82
N ASP A 52 -2.39 9.12 8.19
CA ASP A 52 -1.96 10.28 7.43
C ASP A 52 -1.44 11.35 8.39
N GLN A 53 -0.90 12.46 7.88
CA GLN A 53 -0.28 13.50 8.72
C GLN A 53 -1.25 14.23 9.67
N SER A 54 -2.57 14.12 9.46
CA SER A 54 -3.57 14.70 10.35
C SER A 54 -3.85 13.84 11.59
N VAL A 55 -3.31 12.61 11.66
CA VAL A 55 -3.49 11.73 12.82
C VAL A 55 -2.63 12.25 13.98
N PRO A 56 -3.23 12.56 15.15
CA PRO A 56 -2.48 13.02 16.32
C PRO A 56 -1.39 12.02 16.75
N ALA A 57 -0.28 12.53 17.29
CA ALA A 57 0.90 11.72 17.61
C ALA A 57 0.61 10.57 18.60
N ASN A 58 -0.21 10.81 19.63
CA ASN A 58 -0.64 9.79 20.59
C ASN A 58 -1.43 8.66 19.91
N LYS A 59 -2.41 9.02 19.07
CA LYS A 59 -3.23 8.06 18.32
C LYS A 59 -2.41 7.30 17.28
N ARG A 60 -1.47 7.99 16.62
CA ARG A 60 -0.50 7.36 15.71
C ARG A 60 0.30 6.30 16.46
N LEU A 61 0.84 6.64 17.63
CA LEU A 61 1.63 5.73 18.45
C LEU A 61 0.86 4.49 18.86
N GLU A 62 -0.41 4.64 19.22
CA GLU A 62 -1.32 3.54 19.53
C GLU A 62 -1.53 2.61 18.32
N LEU A 63 -1.81 3.17 17.14
CA LEU A 63 -2.10 2.40 15.92
C LEU A 63 -0.90 1.61 15.38
N VAL A 64 0.32 2.02 15.70
CA VAL A 64 1.56 1.42 15.16
C VAL A 64 2.32 0.57 16.17
N LYS A 65 1.77 0.42 17.39
CA LYS A 65 2.30 -0.46 18.44
C LYS A 65 1.45 -1.72 18.60
N GLU A 66 2.08 -2.77 19.07
CA GLU A 66 1.41 -3.99 19.51
C GLU A 66 0.60 -3.73 20.79
N PRO A 67 -0.53 -4.41 20.99
CA PRO A 67 -1.15 -5.40 20.08
C PRO A 67 -1.99 -4.76 18.96
N ARG A 68 -2.28 -3.46 19.06
CA ARG A 68 -3.27 -2.78 18.20
C ARG A 68 -2.90 -2.87 16.72
N ARG A 69 -1.63 -2.62 16.38
CA ARG A 69 -1.10 -2.69 15.01
C ARG A 69 -1.44 -4.02 14.33
N ASP A 70 -1.28 -5.13 15.05
CA ASP A 70 -1.37 -6.49 14.49
C ASP A 70 -2.82 -7.03 14.44
N GLN A 71 -3.73 -6.34 15.12
CA GLN A 71 -5.18 -6.59 15.07
C GLN A 71 -5.87 -5.84 13.92
N ILE A 72 -5.25 -4.78 13.38
CA ILE A 72 -5.77 -4.08 12.21
C ILE A 72 -5.60 -4.97 10.98
N ARG A 73 -6.72 -5.22 10.28
CA ARG A 73 -6.76 -5.97 9.02
C ARG A 73 -6.45 -5.07 7.82
N VAL A 74 -6.88 -3.82 7.85
CA VAL A 74 -6.69 -2.88 6.72
C VAL A 74 -6.14 -1.55 7.22
N PHE A 75 -4.95 -1.19 6.75
CA PHE A 75 -4.42 0.16 6.89
C PHE A 75 -4.62 0.95 5.60
N LEU A 76 -5.20 2.14 5.72
CA LEU A 76 -5.30 3.13 4.67
C LEU A 76 -4.28 4.23 4.97
N MET A 77 -3.33 4.51 4.09
CA MET A 77 -2.26 5.45 4.45
C MET A 77 -1.72 6.28 3.28
N THR A 78 -1.19 7.45 3.64
CA THR A 78 -0.34 8.27 2.77
C THR A 78 1.14 7.94 3.00
N SER A 79 2.01 8.36 2.08
CA SER A 79 3.48 8.31 2.24
C SER A 79 3.97 8.88 3.56
N SER A 80 3.51 10.08 3.90
CA SER A 80 3.86 10.73 5.16
C SER A 80 3.35 9.93 6.36
N GLY A 81 2.18 9.31 6.24
CA GLY A 81 1.59 8.45 7.26
C GLY A 81 2.36 7.15 7.51
N ALA A 82 3.13 6.64 6.56
CA ALA A 82 3.91 5.41 6.71
C ALA A 82 5.33 5.61 7.30
N ARG A 83 5.77 6.85 7.52
CA ARG A 83 7.15 7.14 7.93
C ARG A 83 7.45 6.67 9.36
N GLY A 84 8.61 6.01 9.52
CA GLY A 84 9.15 5.60 10.82
C GLY A 84 8.37 4.50 11.53
N VAL A 85 7.51 3.77 10.82
CA VAL A 85 6.67 2.70 11.38
C VAL A 85 6.77 1.45 10.52
N SER A 86 6.68 0.28 11.16
CA SER A 86 6.76 -1.02 10.50
C SER A 86 5.45 -1.77 10.66
N PHE A 87 5.05 -2.53 9.64
CA PHE A 87 3.85 -3.36 9.56
C PHE A 87 4.22 -4.80 9.20
N PRO A 88 4.79 -5.57 10.14
CA PRO A 88 5.42 -6.85 9.84
C PRO A 88 4.46 -7.91 9.31
N LYS A 89 3.21 -7.85 9.74
CA LYS A 89 2.13 -8.76 9.35
C LYS A 89 1.55 -8.48 7.97
N THR A 90 1.91 -7.36 7.34
CA THR A 90 1.37 -7.01 6.01
C THR A 90 1.77 -8.05 4.97
N ASP A 91 0.82 -8.60 4.25
CA ASP A 91 1.03 -9.54 3.14
C ASP A 91 0.42 -9.04 1.83
N TRP A 92 -0.37 -7.98 1.89
CA TRP A 92 -1.02 -7.42 0.72
C TRP A 92 -0.87 -5.90 0.67
N ILE A 93 -0.23 -5.39 -0.37
CA ILE A 93 0.01 -3.96 -0.57
C ILE A 93 -0.69 -3.54 -1.87
N ILE A 94 -1.59 -2.58 -1.77
CA ILE A 94 -2.27 -1.95 -2.90
C ILE A 94 -1.82 -0.49 -2.97
N ALA A 95 -1.16 -0.09 -4.06
CA ALA A 95 -0.66 1.25 -4.25
C ALA A 95 -1.37 1.96 -5.40
N ALA A 96 -2.09 3.03 -5.10
CA ALA A 96 -2.66 3.94 -6.09
C ALA A 96 -1.64 5.01 -6.48
N ILE A 97 -1.14 4.93 -7.71
CA ILE A 97 -0.08 5.78 -8.25
C ILE A 97 -0.66 6.74 -9.30
N PRO A 98 -0.45 8.06 -9.16
CA PRO A 98 -0.76 9.01 -10.22
C PRO A 98 0.26 8.91 -11.36
N ARG A 99 -0.19 9.01 -12.62
CA ARG A 99 0.69 8.92 -13.81
C ARG A 99 1.78 10.01 -13.89
N PHE A 100 1.50 11.21 -13.41
CA PHE A 100 2.40 12.36 -13.59
C PHE A 100 3.57 12.41 -12.59
N ASN A 101 3.61 11.51 -11.59
CA ASN A 101 4.67 11.48 -10.59
C ASN A 101 5.08 10.04 -10.23
N ILE A 102 5.24 9.22 -11.27
CA ILE A 102 5.54 7.79 -11.16
C ILE A 102 6.82 7.52 -10.37
N GLU A 103 7.88 8.30 -10.58
CA GLU A 103 9.17 8.06 -9.94
C GLU A 103 9.10 8.17 -8.42
N ALA A 104 8.52 9.27 -7.92
CA ALA A 104 8.37 9.50 -6.50
C ALA A 104 7.42 8.46 -5.88
N ALA A 105 6.32 8.14 -6.57
CA ALA A 105 5.36 7.15 -6.10
C ALA A 105 5.99 5.74 -6.01
N LEU A 106 6.78 5.34 -7.00
CA LEU A 106 7.52 4.06 -6.96
C LEU A 106 8.53 4.04 -5.81
N MET A 107 9.23 5.15 -5.56
CA MET A 107 10.17 5.25 -4.43
C MET A 107 9.46 5.07 -3.09
N GLU A 108 8.27 5.65 -2.93
CA GLU A 108 7.45 5.50 -1.74
C GLU A 108 6.92 4.07 -1.58
N VAL A 109 6.48 3.43 -2.66
CA VAL A 109 6.07 2.01 -2.65
C VAL A 109 7.24 1.11 -2.26
N ALA A 110 8.43 1.34 -2.81
CA ALA A 110 9.62 0.59 -2.42
C ALA A 110 9.90 0.75 -0.92
N GLN A 111 9.86 1.97 -0.39
CA GLN A 111 10.01 2.22 1.05
C GLN A 111 8.92 1.52 1.87
N LEU A 112 7.68 1.51 1.40
CA LEU A 112 6.57 0.82 2.06
C LEU A 112 6.77 -0.70 2.13
N ILE A 113 7.28 -1.32 1.06
CA ILE A 113 7.64 -2.75 1.07
C ILE A 113 8.67 -3.04 2.17
N TYR A 114 9.67 -2.16 2.34
CA TYR A 114 10.63 -2.29 3.46
C TYR A 114 10.00 -2.06 4.84
N ARG A 115 8.95 -1.23 4.95
CA ARG A 115 8.17 -1.10 6.20
C ARG A 115 7.39 -2.36 6.53
N GLY A 116 7.23 -3.25 5.56
CA GLY A 116 6.72 -4.59 5.79
C GLY A 116 7.59 -5.47 6.69
N ARG A 117 8.84 -5.12 6.98
CA ARG A 117 9.76 -5.95 7.79
C ARG A 117 9.61 -5.75 9.30
N GLY A 118 10.12 -6.68 10.09
CA GLY A 118 10.19 -6.63 11.56
C GLY A 118 9.55 -7.84 12.25
N MET A 119 9.40 -7.75 13.57
CA MET A 119 8.74 -8.77 14.39
C MET A 119 7.29 -8.38 14.68
N TYR A 120 6.39 -9.35 14.70
CA TYR A 120 5.02 -9.21 15.17
C TYR A 120 4.64 -10.36 16.10
N THR A 121 3.66 -10.10 16.97
CA THR A 121 3.12 -11.13 17.85
C THR A 121 2.11 -11.98 17.07
N ASP A 122 2.36 -13.28 17.00
CA ASP A 122 1.43 -14.24 16.41
C ASP A 122 0.17 -14.35 17.30
N PRO A 123 -1.04 -14.19 16.73
CA PRO A 123 -2.26 -14.12 17.51
C PRO A 123 -2.70 -15.48 18.08
N GLU A 124 -2.25 -16.60 17.51
CA GLU A 124 -2.65 -17.95 17.95
C GLU A 124 -1.73 -18.48 19.04
N THR A 125 -0.43 -18.21 18.90
CA THR A 125 0.62 -18.74 19.78
C THR A 125 1.13 -17.72 20.80
N GLY A 126 0.92 -16.42 20.55
CA GLY A 126 1.45 -15.33 21.38
C GLY A 126 2.97 -15.13 21.25
N MET A 127 3.63 -15.86 20.33
CA MET A 127 5.08 -15.78 20.14
C MET A 127 5.47 -14.68 19.15
N GLN A 128 6.69 -14.17 19.29
CA GLN A 128 7.24 -13.24 18.32
C GLN A 128 7.66 -13.98 17.04
N VAL A 129 7.10 -13.57 15.91
CA VAL A 129 7.38 -14.12 14.58
C VAL A 129 7.97 -13.03 13.69
N SER A 130 8.95 -13.41 12.87
CA SER A 130 9.55 -12.49 11.89
C SER A 130 8.64 -12.35 10.66
N GLY A 131 8.29 -11.11 10.32
CA GLY A 131 7.60 -10.75 9.08
C GLY A 131 8.53 -10.59 7.88
N ASP A 132 9.85 -10.71 8.06
CA ASP A 132 10.85 -10.44 7.02
C ASP A 132 10.75 -11.39 5.83
N TYR A 133 10.30 -12.62 6.08
CA TYR A 133 10.16 -13.68 5.09
C TYR A 133 8.70 -13.89 4.65
N LYS A 134 7.78 -13.02 5.07
CA LYS A 134 6.37 -13.12 4.68
C LYS A 134 6.23 -12.83 3.19
N ASP A 135 5.58 -13.73 2.47
CA ASP A 135 5.23 -13.53 1.06
C ASP A 135 4.28 -12.33 0.93
N ARG A 136 4.61 -11.42 0.00
CA ARG A 136 3.87 -10.17 -0.17
C ARG A 136 3.37 -10.02 -1.59
N ARG A 137 2.09 -9.72 -1.71
CA ARG A 137 1.49 -9.30 -2.98
C ARG A 137 1.49 -7.79 -3.11
N LEU A 138 2.00 -7.29 -4.24
CA LEU A 138 1.91 -5.88 -4.61
C LEU A 138 0.93 -5.72 -5.78
N VAL A 139 -0.10 -4.90 -5.58
CA VAL A 139 -1.06 -4.49 -6.60
C VAL A 139 -0.87 -3.01 -6.87
N ILE A 140 -0.58 -2.63 -8.11
CA ILE A 140 -0.39 -1.22 -8.51
C ILE A 140 -1.60 -0.77 -9.31
N LEU A 141 -2.27 0.28 -8.84
CA LEU A 141 -3.38 0.94 -9.52
C LEU A 141 -2.86 2.24 -10.13
N ILE A 142 -2.80 2.30 -11.46
CA ILE A 142 -2.34 3.50 -12.18
C ILE A 142 -3.56 4.32 -12.56
N ASN A 143 -3.73 5.49 -11.94
CA ASN A 143 -4.85 6.39 -12.27
C ASN A 143 -4.52 7.22 -13.51
N ASP A 144 -5.35 7.08 -14.55
CA ASP A 144 -5.33 7.95 -15.73
C ASP A 144 -6.42 9.03 -15.56
N PHE A 145 -6.04 10.30 -15.66
CA PHE A 145 -7.02 11.39 -15.72
C PHE A 145 -7.01 11.88 -17.17
N ILE A 146 -8.06 11.55 -17.91
CA ILE A 146 -8.31 12.14 -19.22
C ILE A 146 -9.00 13.47 -18.96
N ILE A 147 -8.36 14.57 -19.32
CA ILE A 147 -9.03 15.88 -19.37
C ILE A 147 -9.89 15.84 -20.63
N GLU A 148 -11.18 15.58 -20.49
CA GLU A 148 -12.14 15.76 -21.58
C GLU A 148 -12.28 17.25 -21.86
N GLY A 149 -11.63 17.75 -22.91
CA GLY A 149 -11.69 19.18 -23.24
C GLY A 149 -10.90 19.66 -24.46
N GLU A 150 -10.03 18.86 -25.06
CA GLU A 150 -9.31 19.25 -26.29
C GLU A 150 -9.49 18.19 -27.37
N ASP A 151 -9.47 18.59 -28.65
CA ASP A 151 -9.30 17.72 -29.83
C ASP A 151 -7.94 17.02 -29.77
N ILE A 152 -7.76 16.15 -28.77
CA ILE A 152 -6.54 15.40 -28.55
C ILE A 152 -6.52 14.30 -29.59
N ASP A 153 -5.56 14.41 -30.51
CA ASP A 153 -5.18 13.37 -31.44
C ASP A 153 -5.01 12.03 -30.70
N ARG A 154 -5.97 11.13 -30.90
CA ARG A 154 -6.09 9.86 -30.15
C ARG A 154 -4.85 8.99 -30.31
N GLU A 155 -4.17 9.08 -31.46
CA GLU A 155 -2.95 8.32 -31.73
C GLU A 155 -1.79 8.83 -30.86
N ARG A 156 -1.62 10.15 -30.74
CA ARG A 156 -0.63 10.75 -29.84
C ARG A 156 -0.91 10.45 -28.38
N LEU A 157 -2.18 10.47 -27.97
CA LEU A 157 -2.57 10.10 -26.61
C LEU A 157 -2.19 8.65 -26.31
N TRP A 158 -2.51 7.72 -27.21
CA TRP A 158 -2.20 6.30 -27.04
C TRP A 158 -0.68 6.04 -27.01
N LEU A 159 0.08 6.70 -27.89
CA LEU A 159 1.55 6.61 -27.90
C LEU A 159 2.16 7.11 -26.59
N ARG A 160 1.68 8.25 -26.08
CA ARG A 160 2.11 8.78 -24.78
C ARG A 160 1.79 7.80 -23.65
N GLN A 161 0.56 7.30 -23.59
CA GLN A 161 0.14 6.33 -22.57
C GLN A 161 0.98 5.05 -22.59
N SER A 162 1.30 4.54 -23.79
CA SER A 162 2.14 3.35 -23.96
C SER A 162 3.59 3.60 -23.54
N SER A 163 4.14 4.76 -23.88
CA SER A 163 5.48 5.19 -23.46
C SER A 163 5.59 5.38 -21.94
N ASP A 164 4.57 5.98 -21.31
CA ASP A 164 4.53 6.17 -19.86
C ASP A 164 4.47 4.81 -19.13
N LEU A 165 3.72 3.84 -19.67
CA LEU A 165 3.65 2.48 -19.13
C LEU A 165 4.99 1.75 -19.26
N LEU A 166 5.66 1.86 -20.42
CA LEU A 166 6.99 1.27 -20.62
C LEU A 166 8.01 1.88 -19.67
N THR A 167 7.98 3.21 -19.50
CA THR A 167 8.83 3.92 -18.53
C THR A 167 8.57 3.40 -17.12
N LEU A 168 7.30 3.30 -16.70
CA LEU A 168 6.93 2.73 -15.40
C LEU A 168 7.49 1.32 -15.21
N LEU A 169 7.36 0.44 -16.22
CA LEU A 169 7.85 -0.94 -16.14
C LEU A 169 9.38 -1.01 -16.04
N VAL A 170 10.10 -0.17 -16.80
CA VAL A 170 11.56 -0.08 -16.74
C VAL A 170 12.01 0.45 -15.37
N MET A 171 11.36 1.48 -14.86
CA MET A 171 11.64 2.04 -13.54
C MET A 171 11.36 1.04 -12.43
N LEU A 172 10.20 0.38 -12.45
CA LEU A 172 9.82 -0.62 -11.46
C LEU A 172 10.82 -1.79 -11.47
N ARG A 173 11.19 -2.30 -12.65
CA ARG A 173 12.23 -3.33 -12.77
C ARG A 173 13.56 -2.86 -12.17
N SER A 174 13.95 -1.62 -12.44
CA SER A 174 15.18 -1.02 -11.95
C SER A 174 15.17 -0.83 -10.43
N THR A 175 14.06 -0.35 -9.85
CA THR A 175 13.90 -0.17 -8.40
C THR A 175 13.91 -1.50 -7.66
N ILE A 176 13.22 -2.53 -8.19
CA ILE A 176 13.24 -3.89 -7.63
C ILE A 176 14.66 -4.47 -7.71
N HIS A 177 15.33 -4.34 -8.85
CA HIS A 177 16.67 -4.91 -9.05
C HIS A 177 17.72 -4.23 -8.16
N THR A 178 17.72 -2.90 -8.11
CA THR A 178 18.77 -2.13 -7.40
C THR A 178 18.56 -2.05 -5.91
N ARG A 179 17.33 -2.13 -5.40
CA ARG A 179 17.07 -2.06 -3.95
C ARG A 179 16.66 -3.40 -3.38
N ILE A 180 15.66 -4.06 -3.94
CA ILE A 180 15.11 -5.29 -3.35
C ILE A 180 16.12 -6.43 -3.44
N LYS A 181 16.80 -6.64 -4.58
CA LYS A 181 17.87 -7.64 -4.69
C LYS A 181 19.17 -7.24 -3.97
N ALA A 182 19.57 -5.97 -4.02
CA ALA A 182 20.77 -5.53 -3.30
C ALA A 182 20.61 -5.74 -1.79
N GLY A 183 19.45 -5.43 -1.22
CA GLY A 183 19.15 -5.71 0.20
C GLY A 183 19.09 -7.21 0.55
N LEU A 184 18.85 -8.10 -0.42
CA LEU A 184 18.93 -9.56 -0.25
C LEU A 184 20.38 -10.07 -0.31
N ALA A 185 21.27 -9.40 -1.04
CA ALA A 185 22.69 -9.78 -1.13
C ALA A 185 23.44 -9.55 0.20
N TYR A 186 23.00 -8.58 1.02
CA TYR A 186 23.55 -8.33 2.36
C TYR A 186 23.01 -9.28 3.46
N LEU A 187 22.13 -10.23 3.11
CA LEU A 187 21.51 -11.17 4.06
C LEU A 187 21.97 -12.63 3.87
N LYS A 188 23.04 -12.89 3.11
CA LYS A 188 23.71 -14.20 3.20
C LYS A 188 24.52 -14.26 4.50
N PRO A 189 24.22 -15.18 5.42
CA PRO A 189 25.10 -15.42 6.55
C PRO A 189 26.42 -16.03 6.03
N HIS A 190 27.53 -15.54 6.54
CA HIS A 190 28.75 -16.33 6.69
C HIS A 190 28.58 -17.28 7.87
#